data_AF-A0A497K421-F1
#
_entry.id   AF-A0A497K421-F1
#
_cell.length_a   1.000
_cell.length_b   1.000
_cell.length_c   1.000
_cell.angle_alpha   90.00
_cell.angle_beta   90.00
_cell.angle_gamma   90.00
#
_symmetry.space_group_name_H-M   'P 1'
#
loop_
_entity.id
_entity.type
_entity.pdbx_description
1 polymer ?
#
loop_
_entity_poly.entity_id
_entity_poly.type
_entity_poly.pdbx_seq_one_letter_code
_entity_poly.pdbx_strand_id
1 'polypeptide(L)'
;IHLHNTSNDLFWDVESLKIVESHVEDPLYSSKRTKSLLELRDKFLKASICITNFDELIKRRISTSVKEAESVTERVGEVWKELSRGKIDPNIFLESVDSMRKRLIDVVERFGPERVIYAGPECGLGSFPTYASAVEYLRRVSEAAKSVIKR
;
A
#
# COMPACT_ATOMS: atom_id res chain seq x y z
N ILE A 1 4.46 4.80 -12.76
CA ILE A 1 4.16 6.05 -12.00
C ILE A 1 3.17 5.70 -10.91
N HIS A 2 3.26 6.34 -9.75
CA HIS A 2 2.23 6.26 -8.72
C HIS A 2 1.10 7.25 -9.02
N LEU A 3 -0.11 6.73 -9.15
CA LEU A 3 -1.31 7.48 -9.47
C LEU A 3 -2.06 7.78 -8.17
N HIS A 4 -2.36 9.05 -7.89
CA HIS A 4 -3.20 9.41 -6.74
C HIS A 4 -4.70 9.39 -7.05
N ASN A 5 -5.06 9.36 -8.34
CA ASN A 5 -6.44 9.31 -8.80
C ASN A 5 -6.51 8.47 -10.07
N THR A 6 -7.21 7.34 -9.98
CA THR A 6 -7.39 6.38 -11.08
C THR A 6 -8.77 6.48 -11.72
N SER A 7 -9.61 7.43 -11.30
CA SER A 7 -10.92 7.69 -11.92
C SER A 7 -10.80 8.39 -13.28
N ASN A 8 -9.66 9.03 -13.55
CA ASN A 8 -9.35 9.59 -14.85
C ASN A 8 -8.55 8.58 -15.67
N ASP A 9 -9.04 8.25 -16.86
CA ASP A 9 -8.45 7.21 -17.72
C ASP A 9 -7.27 7.69 -18.59
N LEU A 10 -6.92 8.98 -18.58
CA LEU A 10 -5.91 9.56 -19.47
C LEU A 10 -4.56 8.83 -19.43
N PHE A 11 -4.16 8.32 -18.27
CA PHE A 11 -2.89 7.61 -18.12
C PHE A 11 -2.84 6.29 -18.92
N TRP A 12 -3.99 5.71 -19.27
CA TRP A 12 -4.06 4.54 -20.15
C TRP A 12 -3.62 4.85 -21.58
N ASP A 13 -3.80 6.09 -22.03
CA ASP A 13 -3.48 6.53 -23.40
C ASP A 13 -2.01 6.98 -23.55
N VAL A 14 -1.29 7.21 -22.45
CA VAL A 14 0.12 7.62 -22.50
C VAL A 14 1.01 6.43 -22.88
N GLU A 15 1.48 6.37 -24.13
CA GLU A 15 2.24 5.23 -24.67
C GLU A 15 3.53 4.92 -23.91
N SER A 16 4.26 5.96 -23.49
CA SER A 16 5.52 5.84 -22.76
C SER A 16 5.34 5.35 -21.32
N LEU A 17 4.12 5.45 -20.77
CA LEU A 17 3.82 4.96 -19.43
C LEU A 17 3.52 3.46 -19.47
N LYS A 18 4.52 2.63 -19.18
CA LYS A 18 4.36 1.16 -19.22
C LYS A 18 3.89 0.54 -17.91
N ILE A 19 4.18 1.18 -16.78
CA ILE A 19 3.91 0.61 -15.45
C ILE A 19 3.08 1.59 -14.63
N VAL A 20 1.95 1.11 -14.13
CA VAL A 20 1.03 1.87 -13.28
C VAL A 20 0.95 1.26 -11.89
N GLU A 21 0.72 2.12 -10.90
CA GLU A 21 0.39 1.75 -9.53
C GLU A 21 -0.47 2.83 -8.91
N SER A 22 -1.13 2.52 -7.79
CA SER A 22 -1.89 3.46 -6.97
C SER A 22 -1.79 3.07 -5.49
N HIS A 23 -2.55 3.74 -4.64
CA HIS A 23 -2.73 3.37 -3.23
C HIS A 23 -3.24 1.95 -3.06
N VAL A 24 -2.90 1.34 -1.93
CA VAL A 24 -3.54 0.11 -1.47
C VAL A 24 -5.06 0.32 -1.43
N GLU A 25 -5.81 -0.70 -1.81
CA GLU A 25 -7.29 -0.69 -1.90
C GLU A 25 -7.88 0.21 -3.01
N ASP A 26 -7.05 0.87 -3.83
CA ASP A 26 -7.54 1.58 -5.02
C ASP A 26 -8.29 0.62 -5.98
N PRO A 27 -9.41 1.04 -6.59
CA PRO A 27 -10.15 0.25 -7.57
C PRO A 27 -9.31 -0.30 -8.73
N LEU A 28 -8.16 0.32 -9.02
CA LEU A 28 -7.14 -0.19 -9.94
C LEU A 28 -6.83 -1.67 -9.66
N TYR A 29 -6.70 -2.06 -8.39
CA TYR A 29 -6.31 -3.41 -7.99
C TYR A 29 -7.47 -4.42 -7.91
N SER A 30 -8.72 -3.98 -8.02
CA SER A 30 -9.90 -4.85 -7.87
C SER A 30 -10.81 -4.90 -9.11
N SER A 31 -10.76 -3.89 -9.96
CA SER A 31 -11.65 -3.77 -11.12
C SER A 31 -11.32 -4.74 -12.26
N LYS A 32 -12.35 -5.36 -12.82
CA LYS A 32 -12.24 -6.14 -14.07
C LYS A 32 -11.81 -5.26 -15.25
N ARG A 33 -12.23 -3.99 -15.25
CA ARG A 33 -11.87 -3.02 -16.29
C ARG A 33 -10.37 -2.81 -16.37
N THR A 34 -9.68 -2.76 -15.22
CA THR A 34 -8.23 -2.62 -15.18
C THR A 34 -7.55 -3.76 -15.93
N LYS A 35 -8.00 -5.00 -15.76
CA LYS A 35 -7.42 -6.16 -16.44
C LYS A 35 -7.50 -6.00 -17.96
N SER A 36 -8.69 -5.70 -18.48
CA SER A 36 -8.88 -5.48 -19.91
C SER A 36 -8.05 -4.31 -20.45
N LEU A 37 -7.87 -3.24 -19.67
CA LEU A 37 -7.05 -2.09 -20.09
C LEU A 37 -5.55 -2.39 -20.07
N LEU A 38 -5.05 -3.16 -19.10
CA LEU A 38 -3.66 -3.63 -19.07
C LEU A 38 -3.35 -4.45 -20.33
N GLU A 39 -4.26 -5.34 -20.73
CA GLU A 39 -4.12 -6.17 -21.93
C GLU A 39 -4.23 -5.34 -23.22
N LEU A 40 -5.28 -4.51 -23.35
CA LEU A 40 -5.55 -3.71 -24.55
C LEU A 40 -4.45 -2.68 -24.83
N ARG A 41 -3.86 -2.10 -23.78
CA ARG A 41 -2.88 -1.01 -23.89
C ARG A 41 -1.44 -1.46 -23.67
N ASP A 42 -1.25 -2.76 -23.51
CA ASP A 42 0.03 -3.40 -23.20
C ASP A 42 0.80 -2.66 -22.09
N LYS A 43 0.15 -2.58 -20.93
CA LYS A 43 0.70 -2.00 -19.71
C LYS A 43 0.84 -3.06 -18.62
N PHE A 44 1.62 -2.73 -17.60
CA PHE A 44 1.93 -3.57 -16.48
C PHE A 44 1.58 -2.88 -15.16
N LEU A 45 1.46 -3.69 -14.12
CA LEU A 45 1.09 -3.26 -12.79
C LEU A 45 2.27 -3.45 -11.84
N LYS A 46 2.52 -2.45 -10.99
CA LYS A 46 3.23 -2.66 -9.71
C LYS A 46 2.16 -2.85 -8.63
N ALA A 47 2.22 -3.97 -7.93
CA ALA A 47 1.37 -4.27 -6.80
C ALA A 47 1.80 -3.45 -5.57
N SER A 48 0.92 -2.55 -5.14
CA SER A 48 1.03 -1.89 -3.85
C SER A 48 0.55 -2.84 -2.76
N ILE A 49 1.47 -3.29 -1.90
CA ILE A 49 1.18 -4.34 -0.91
C ILE A 49 1.12 -3.82 0.53
N CYS A 50 1.50 -2.56 0.75
CA CYS A 50 1.46 -1.94 2.07
C CYS A 50 1.18 -0.43 2.02
N ILE A 51 0.55 0.09 3.07
CA ILE A 51 0.15 1.49 3.22
C ILE A 51 1.31 2.32 3.76
N THR A 52 1.59 3.45 3.13
CA THR A 52 2.72 4.32 3.49
C THR A 52 2.31 5.65 4.11
N ASN A 53 1.01 5.89 4.25
CA ASN A 53 0.50 6.96 5.10
C ASN A 53 0.47 6.50 6.56
N PHE A 54 1.37 6.99 7.40
CA PHE A 54 1.46 6.57 8.79
C PHE A 54 0.24 6.98 9.64
N ASP A 55 -0.42 8.10 9.32
CA ASP A 55 -1.69 8.48 9.96
C ASP A 55 -2.77 7.42 9.70
N GLU A 56 -2.81 6.88 8.48
CA GLU A 56 -3.75 5.82 8.13
C GLU A 56 -3.45 4.52 8.88
N LEU A 57 -2.17 4.19 9.08
CA LEU A 57 -1.77 3.05 9.91
C LEU A 57 -2.20 3.23 11.37
N ILE A 58 -2.01 4.42 11.93
CA ILE A 58 -2.49 4.77 13.29
C ILE A 58 -4.01 4.66 13.34
N LYS A 59 -4.73 5.27 12.41
CA LYS A 59 -6.20 5.21 12.32
C LYS A 59 -6.69 3.77 12.27
N ARG A 60 -6.17 2.93 11.38
CA ARG A 60 -6.57 1.51 11.27
C ARG A 60 -6.39 0.74 12.58
N ARG A 61 -5.36 1.06 13.36
CA ARG A 61 -5.10 0.45 14.67
C ARG A 61 -6.03 0.96 15.77
N ILE A 62 -6.45 2.23 15.70
CA ILE A 62 -7.30 2.88 16.69
C ILE A 62 -8.79 2.65 16.39
N SER A 63 -9.22 2.69 15.13
CA SER A 63 -10.61 2.54 14.69
C SER A 63 -11.19 1.16 14.99
N THR A 64 -10.35 0.14 15.16
CA THR A 64 -10.77 -1.16 15.72
C THR A 64 -11.26 -1.07 17.17
N SER A 65 -11.15 0.10 17.84
CA SER A 65 -11.50 0.30 19.25
C SER A 65 -12.56 1.39 19.53
N VAL A 66 -12.92 2.27 18.59
CA VAL A 66 -13.80 3.44 18.86
C VAL A 66 -14.73 3.78 17.68
N LYS A 67 -15.95 4.24 17.98
CA LYS A 67 -17.07 4.42 17.04
C LYS A 67 -17.23 5.83 16.42
N GLU A 68 -16.48 6.86 16.84
CA GLU A 68 -16.74 8.27 16.43
C GLU A 68 -15.54 8.96 15.77
N ALA A 69 -15.77 9.65 14.64
CA ALA A 69 -14.71 10.22 13.79
C ALA A 69 -13.95 11.41 14.40
N GLU A 70 -14.61 12.27 15.16
CA GLU A 70 -13.99 13.44 15.81
C GLU A 70 -12.98 12.97 16.88
N SER A 71 -13.34 11.92 17.62
CA SER A 71 -12.45 11.25 18.59
C SER A 71 -11.24 10.57 17.94
N VAL A 72 -11.34 10.11 16.68
CA VAL A 72 -10.23 9.43 16.00
C VAL A 72 -9.11 10.42 15.65
N THR A 73 -9.45 11.62 15.21
CA THR A 73 -8.44 12.63 14.83
C THR A 73 -7.64 13.10 16.04
N GLU A 74 -8.30 13.37 17.16
CA GLU A 74 -7.65 13.75 18.41
C GLU A 74 -6.69 12.64 18.89
N ARG A 75 -7.16 11.38 18.89
CA ARG A 75 -6.34 10.22 19.27
C ARG A 75 -5.14 9.99 18.37
N VAL A 76 -5.24 10.26 17.07
CA VAL A 76 -4.08 10.21 16.16
C VAL A 76 -3.03 11.23 16.61
N GLY A 77 -3.45 12.46 16.96
CA GLY A 77 -2.56 13.48 17.50
C GLY A 77 -1.90 13.07 18.82
N GLU A 78 -2.65 12.43 19.73
CA GLU A 78 -2.11 11.89 20.97
C GLU A 78 -1.07 10.80 20.73
N VAL A 79 -1.32 9.88 19.79
CA VAL A 79 -0.35 8.84 19.41
C VAL A 79 0.92 9.48 18.85
N TRP A 80 0.82 10.49 17.98
CA TRP A 80 1.98 11.23 17.49
C TRP A 80 2.79 11.89 18.60
N LYS A 81 2.11 12.45 19.61
CA LYS A 81 2.76 13.05 20.77
C LYS A 81 3.56 12.02 21.58
N GLU A 82 3.05 10.81 21.74
CA GLU A 82 3.75 9.77 22.48
C GLU A 82 4.85 9.08 21.64
N LEU A 83 4.66 8.96 20.32
CA LEU A 83 5.69 8.52 19.36
C LEU A 83 6.88 9.49 19.35
N SER A 84 6.64 10.80 19.26
CA SER A 84 7.71 11.82 19.28
C SER A 84 8.48 11.86 20.60
N ARG A 85 7.87 11.37 21.69
CA ARG A 85 8.50 11.19 23.01
C ARG A 85 9.22 9.85 23.18
N GLY A 86 9.17 8.97 22.18
CA GLY A 86 9.77 7.63 22.24
C GLY A 86 9.07 6.68 23.22
N LYS A 87 7.84 6.99 23.64
CA LYS A 87 7.11 6.16 24.62
C LYS A 87 6.35 5.00 23.99
N ILE A 88 6.13 5.06 22.68
CA ILE A 88 5.46 4.02 21.90
C ILE A 88 6.41 3.59 20.79
N ASP A 89 6.55 2.27 20.60
CA ASP A 89 7.27 1.73 19.44
C ASP A 89 6.42 1.94 18.18
N PRO A 90 6.90 2.67 17.15
CA PRO A 90 6.17 2.84 15.89
C PRO A 90 5.87 1.52 15.18
N ASN A 91 6.63 0.45 15.44
CA ASN A 91 6.46 -0.84 14.77
C ASN A 91 5.12 -1.52 15.07
N ILE A 92 4.42 -1.11 16.14
CA ILE A 92 3.10 -1.64 16.50
C ILE A 92 2.00 -1.25 15.51
N PHE A 93 2.22 -0.19 14.72
CA PHE A 93 1.26 0.30 13.72
C PHE A 93 1.53 -0.29 12.33
N LEU A 94 2.71 -0.87 12.11
CA LEU A 94 3.09 -1.44 10.84
C LEU A 94 2.27 -2.69 10.53
N GLU A 95 1.81 -2.78 9.28
CA GLU A 95 1.12 -3.97 8.78
C GLU A 95 1.99 -5.24 8.86
N SER A 96 1.34 -6.39 8.95
CA SER A 96 2.02 -7.68 9.02
C SER A 96 2.47 -8.17 7.63
N VAL A 97 3.47 -9.04 7.62
CA VAL A 97 3.93 -9.73 6.40
C VAL A 97 2.78 -10.52 5.76
N ASP A 98 1.91 -11.15 6.56
CA ASP A 98 0.79 -11.94 6.05
C ASP A 98 -0.27 -11.09 5.35
N SER A 99 -0.58 -9.89 5.88
CA SER A 99 -1.49 -8.94 5.22
C SER A 99 -0.94 -8.49 3.86
N MET A 100 0.35 -8.16 3.80
CA MET A 100 1.02 -7.78 2.55
C MET A 100 1.07 -8.94 1.55
N ARG A 101 1.40 -10.15 2.02
CA ARG A 101 1.43 -11.38 1.20
C ARG A 101 0.07 -11.65 0.60
N LYS A 102 -0.99 -11.58 1.40
CA LYS A 102 -2.36 -11.79 0.94
C LYS A 102 -2.74 -10.82 -0.18
N ARG A 103 -2.45 -9.52 -0.01
CA ARG A 103 -2.68 -8.52 -1.07
C ARG A 103 -1.93 -8.84 -2.35
N LEU A 104 -0.67 -9.27 -2.24
CA LEU A 104 0.10 -9.65 -3.42
C LEU A 104 -0.52 -10.85 -4.15
N ILE A 105 -0.93 -11.88 -3.41
CA ILE A 105 -1.63 -13.05 -3.97
C ILE A 105 -2.91 -12.60 -4.68
N ASP A 106 -3.76 -11.81 -4.02
CA ASP A 106 -5.03 -11.35 -4.57
C ASP A 106 -4.85 -10.56 -5.89
N VAL A 107 -3.81 -9.73 -5.98
CA VAL A 107 -3.49 -8.95 -7.18
C VAL A 107 -2.96 -9.86 -8.30
N VAL A 108 -2.05 -10.80 -7.98
CA VAL A 108 -1.48 -11.73 -8.96
C VAL A 108 -2.53 -12.70 -9.49
N GLU A 109 -3.39 -13.26 -8.64
CA GLU A 109 -4.48 -14.15 -9.06
C GLU A 109 -5.47 -13.45 -10.01
N ARG A 110 -5.69 -12.14 -9.81
CA ARG A 110 -6.60 -11.35 -10.64
C ARG A 110 -6.01 -11.01 -12.01
N PHE A 111 -4.79 -10.45 -12.02
CA PHE A 111 -4.20 -9.86 -13.23
C PHE A 111 -3.21 -10.79 -13.94
N GLY A 112 -2.78 -11.87 -13.30
CA GLY A 112 -1.78 -12.79 -13.82
C GLY A 112 -0.34 -12.33 -13.52
N PRO A 113 0.59 -13.27 -13.26
CA PRO A 113 2.00 -12.95 -12.99
C PRO A 113 2.70 -12.26 -14.17
N GLU A 114 2.17 -12.41 -15.39
CA GLU A 114 2.68 -11.76 -16.60
C GLU A 114 2.40 -10.26 -16.66
N ARG A 115 1.38 -9.77 -15.94
CA ARG A 115 1.04 -8.34 -15.87
C ARG A 115 1.47 -7.69 -14.57
N VAL A 116 1.76 -8.45 -13.52
CA VAL A 116 2.21 -7.94 -12.21
C VAL A 116 3.72 -8.16 -12.07
N ILE A 117 4.51 -7.18 -12.52
CA ILE A 117 5.96 -7.33 -12.66
C ILE A 117 6.76 -6.76 -11.48
N TYR A 118 6.12 -6.01 -10.59
CA TYR A 118 6.72 -5.48 -9.37
C TYR A 118 5.75 -5.58 -8.20
N ALA A 119 6.28 -5.68 -6.98
CA ALA A 119 5.53 -5.56 -5.74
C ALA A 119 6.32 -4.68 -4.75
N GLY A 120 5.65 -3.80 -4.02
CA GLY A 120 6.32 -2.89 -3.10
C GLY A 120 5.38 -2.03 -2.27
N PRO A 121 5.93 -1.05 -1.52
CA PRO A 121 5.11 -0.05 -0.86
C PRO A 121 4.38 0.81 -1.89
N GLU A 122 3.19 1.31 -1.52
CA GLU A 122 2.41 2.16 -2.44
C GLU A 122 3.14 3.45 -2.80
N CYS A 123 3.84 4.08 -1.85
CA CYS A 123 4.55 5.35 -2.05
C CYS A 123 5.82 5.42 -1.19
N GLY A 124 6.36 6.62 -1.00
CA GLY A 124 7.50 6.86 -0.12
C GLY A 124 7.13 6.82 1.37
N LEU A 125 8.11 6.53 2.22
CA LEU A 125 7.93 6.41 3.67
C LEU A 125 8.22 7.73 4.42
N GLY A 126 8.06 8.88 3.76
CA GLY A 126 8.39 10.19 4.35
C GLY A 126 7.52 10.57 5.55
N SER A 127 6.37 9.91 5.72
CA SER A 127 5.46 10.10 6.86
C SER A 127 5.87 9.30 8.11
N PHE A 128 6.93 8.48 8.04
CA PHE A 128 7.26 7.57 9.13
C PHE A 128 7.97 8.31 10.28
N PRO A 129 7.66 7.99 11.55
CA PRO A 129 8.19 8.69 12.71
C PRO A 129 9.71 8.51 12.89
N THR A 130 10.27 7.40 12.42
CA THR A 130 11.69 7.10 12.53
C THR A 130 12.21 6.41 11.27
N TYR A 131 13.50 6.58 10.99
CA TYR A 131 14.16 5.82 9.92
C TYR A 131 14.12 4.30 10.17
N ALA A 132 14.30 3.89 11.43
CA ALA A 132 14.26 2.48 11.82
C ALA A 132 12.92 1.81 11.50
N SER A 133 11.79 2.49 11.78
CA SER A 133 10.47 1.96 11.45
C SER A 133 10.22 1.90 9.95
N ALA A 134 10.76 2.85 9.18
CA ALA A 134 10.70 2.80 7.72
C ALA A 134 11.48 1.60 7.16
N VAL A 135 12.70 1.36 7.66
CA VAL A 135 13.53 0.21 7.26
C VAL A 135 12.88 -1.12 7.64
N GLU A 136 12.35 -1.24 8.86
CA GLU A 136 11.62 -2.45 9.28
C GLU A 136 10.42 -2.73 8.38
N TYR A 137 9.69 -1.69 7.97
CA TYR A 137 8.55 -1.87 7.09
C TYR A 137 8.95 -2.33 5.68
N LEU A 138 10.03 -1.76 5.12
CA LEU A 138 10.62 -2.23 3.87
C LEU A 138 11.12 -3.68 3.97
N ARG A 139 11.67 -4.09 5.12
CA ARG A 139 12.05 -5.48 5.39
C ARG A 139 10.84 -6.41 5.29
N ARG A 140 9.72 -6.05 5.91
CA ARG A 140 8.45 -6.82 5.84
C ARG A 140 7.90 -6.91 4.42
N VAL A 141 7.95 -5.80 3.66
CA VAL A 141 7.55 -5.78 2.23
C VAL A 141 8.40 -6.76 1.43
N SER A 142 9.72 -6.71 1.58
CA SER A 142 10.63 -7.64 0.90
C SER A 142 10.33 -9.10 1.28
N GLU A 143 10.08 -9.37 2.56
CA GLU A 143 9.72 -10.72 3.04
C GLU A 143 8.41 -11.22 2.42
N ALA A 144 7.38 -10.38 2.39
CA ALA A 144 6.09 -10.69 1.78
C ALA A 144 6.24 -10.96 0.28
N ALA A 145 6.94 -10.10 -0.47
CA ALA A 145 7.17 -10.27 -1.90
C ALA A 145 7.92 -11.58 -2.23
N LYS A 146 9.00 -11.88 -1.49
CA LYS A 146 9.77 -13.12 -1.67
C LYS A 146 8.97 -14.38 -1.38
N SER A 147 8.00 -14.32 -0.48
CA SER A 147 7.19 -15.48 -0.10
C SER A 147 6.25 -15.96 -1.20
N VAL A 148 5.90 -15.11 -2.18
CA VAL A 148 5.02 -15.46 -3.31
C VAL A 148 5.82 -15.98 -4.52
N ILE A 149 7.09 -15.57 -4.65
CA ILE A 149 7.99 -15.96 -5.77
C ILE A 149 8.45 -17.43 -5.69
N LYS A 150 8.33 -18.10 -4.53
CA LYS A 150 8.78 -19.49 -4.32
C LYS A 150 7.81 -20.57 -4.84
N ARG A 151 7.27 -20.44 -6.06
CA ARG A 151 6.53 -21.53 -6.72
C ARG A 151 7.29 -22.07 -7.91
#